data_AF-A0A847L1N6-F1
#
_entry.id   AF-A0A847L1N6-F1
#
_cell.length_a   1.000
_cell.length_b   1.000
_cell.length_c   1.000
_cell.angle_alpha   90.00
_cell.angle_beta   90.00
_cell.angle_gamma   90.00
#
_symmetry.space_group_name_H-M   'P 1'
#
loop_
_entity.id
_entity.type
_entity.pdbx_description
1 polymer ?
#
loop_
_entity_poly.entity_id
_entity_poly.type
_entity_poly.pdbx_seq_one_letter_code
_entity_poly.pdbx_strand_id
1 'polypeptide(L)'
;MNSQEKALLRMMFKNKIYESDGQAFEDLFTSVMNYAEKGFRTIKPWGNIGDRKNDGYIKSTGTFYQVFAPEEIEKSYPNTVKKIHTDFNGLIEQWSSVSSFYFVINDKYKGVNADAEQKMEQIKKDYNLVNAGILTAKDIENILFNLEDDQIFQIVGMLPDPS
;
A
#
# COMPACT_ATOMS: atom_id res chain seq x y z
N MET A 1 15.70 2.14 -19.75
CA MET A 1 15.98 3.37 -19.00
C MET A 1 17.41 3.37 -18.46
N ASN A 2 18.14 4.49 -18.58
CA ASN A 2 19.48 4.66 -18.03
C ASN A 2 19.46 5.07 -16.53
N SER A 3 20.63 5.09 -15.88
CA SER A 3 20.73 5.36 -14.44
C SER A 3 20.29 6.77 -14.02
N GLN A 4 20.50 7.79 -14.87
CA GLN A 4 20.09 9.17 -14.58
C GLN A 4 18.57 9.32 -14.71
N GLU A 5 18.00 8.77 -15.78
CA GLU A 5 16.54 8.71 -16.00
C GLU A 5 15.85 8.00 -14.82
N LYS A 6 16.40 6.85 -14.38
CA LYS A 6 15.87 6.09 -13.25
C LYS A 6 15.96 6.87 -11.95
N ALA A 7 17.03 7.63 -11.72
CA ALA A 7 17.16 8.49 -10.55
C ALA A 7 16.13 9.63 -10.56
N LEU A 8 15.88 10.25 -11.72
CA LEU A 8 14.91 11.33 -11.86
C LEU A 8 13.48 10.83 -11.65
N LEU A 9 13.10 9.68 -12.25
CA LEU A 9 11.79 9.07 -11.99
C LEU A 9 11.60 8.69 -10.51
N ARG A 10 12.65 8.22 -9.82
CA ARG A 10 12.58 7.96 -8.37
C ARG A 10 12.29 9.24 -7.58
N MET A 11 12.91 10.36 -7.94
CA MET A 11 12.62 11.65 -7.31
C MET A 11 11.18 12.10 -7.59
N MET A 12 10.69 11.95 -8.82
CA MET A 12 9.30 12.27 -9.18
C MET A 12 8.30 11.40 -8.41
N PHE A 13 8.57 10.10 -8.29
CA PHE A 13 7.73 9.20 -7.51
C PHE A 13 7.75 9.54 -6.02
N LYS A 14 8.91 9.89 -5.45
CA LYS A 14 9.00 10.38 -4.07
C LYS A 14 8.14 11.62 -3.85
N ASN A 15 8.15 12.57 -4.77
CA ASN A 15 7.28 13.75 -4.68
C ASN A 15 5.78 13.35 -4.68
N LYS A 16 5.36 12.44 -5.57
CA LYS A 16 3.99 11.90 -5.55
C LYS A 16 3.64 11.28 -4.21
N ILE A 17 4.55 10.52 -3.59
CA ILE A 17 4.34 9.95 -2.25
C ILE A 17 4.15 11.07 -1.22
N TYR A 18 4.99 12.11 -1.20
CA TYR A 18 4.88 13.20 -0.22
C TYR A 18 3.58 14.01 -0.36
N GLU A 19 3.09 14.15 -1.59
CA GLU A 19 1.88 14.92 -1.93
C GLU A 19 0.58 14.11 -1.81
N SER A 20 0.66 12.79 -1.65
CA SER A 20 -0.52 11.92 -1.63
C SER A 20 -0.96 11.56 -0.22
N ASP A 21 -2.16 11.99 0.14
CA ASP A 21 -2.83 11.61 1.39
C ASP A 21 -4.22 11.01 1.09
N GLY A 22 -4.75 10.21 2.01
CA GLY A 22 -6.06 9.55 1.84
C GLY A 22 -6.20 8.81 0.50
N GLN A 23 -7.27 9.12 -0.25
CA GLN A 23 -7.60 8.48 -1.52
C GLN A 23 -6.48 8.62 -2.58
N ALA A 24 -5.75 9.74 -2.60
CA ALA A 24 -4.71 9.94 -3.60
C ALA A 24 -3.57 8.90 -3.48
N PHE A 25 -3.26 8.48 -2.26
CA PHE A 25 -2.25 7.44 -2.02
C PHE A 25 -2.81 6.04 -2.32
N GLU A 26 -4.08 5.80 -2.00
CA GLU A 26 -4.77 4.55 -2.37
C GLU A 26 -4.82 4.35 -3.87
N ASP A 27 -5.12 5.42 -4.62
CA ASP A 27 -5.11 5.41 -6.09
C ASP A 27 -3.69 5.11 -6.61
N LEU A 28 -2.66 5.74 -6.04
CA LEU A 28 -1.25 5.51 -6.41
C LEU A 28 -0.83 4.06 -6.15
N PHE A 29 -1.11 3.52 -4.96
CA PHE A 29 -0.86 2.12 -4.61
C PHE A 29 -1.59 1.18 -5.57
N THR A 30 -2.87 1.45 -5.84
CA THR A 30 -3.69 0.68 -6.76
C THR A 30 -3.11 0.66 -8.17
N SER A 31 -2.63 1.80 -8.68
CA SER A 31 -1.99 1.88 -10.00
C SER A 31 -0.75 1.00 -10.07
N VAL A 32 0.11 1.01 -9.02
CA VAL A 32 1.29 0.15 -8.96
C VAL A 32 0.91 -1.33 -8.93
N MET A 33 -0.02 -1.71 -8.05
CA MET A 33 -0.42 -3.11 -7.87
C MET A 33 -1.14 -3.71 -9.08
N ASN A 34 -1.90 -2.92 -9.83
CA ASN A 34 -2.56 -3.39 -11.06
C ASN A 34 -1.56 -3.86 -12.13
N TYR A 35 -0.35 -3.29 -12.15
CA TYR A 35 0.73 -3.77 -13.03
C TYR A 35 1.56 -4.87 -12.39
N ALA A 36 1.90 -4.73 -11.10
CA ALA A 36 2.76 -5.67 -10.39
C ALA A 36 2.14 -7.07 -10.26
N GLU A 37 0.81 -7.14 -10.05
CA GLU A 37 0.13 -8.37 -9.68
C GLU A 37 -1.10 -8.60 -10.57
N LYS A 38 -0.99 -9.51 -11.54
CA LYS A 38 -2.08 -9.82 -12.50
C LYS A 38 -3.40 -10.23 -11.83
N GLY A 39 -3.32 -10.80 -10.62
CA GLY A 39 -4.48 -11.25 -9.85
C GLY A 39 -5.07 -10.19 -8.92
N PHE A 40 -4.46 -8.99 -8.84
CA PHE A 40 -4.89 -7.93 -7.96
C PHE A 40 -6.26 -7.36 -8.39
N ARG A 41 -7.10 -7.10 -7.39
CA ARG A 41 -8.43 -6.52 -7.55
C ARG A 41 -8.62 -5.44 -6.51
N THR A 42 -8.79 -4.20 -6.96
CA THR A 42 -9.22 -3.09 -6.12
C THR A 42 -10.67 -3.27 -5.68
N ILE A 43 -10.96 -2.92 -4.44
CA ILE A 43 -12.32 -2.86 -3.90
C ILE A 43 -12.67 -1.39 -3.70
N LYS A 44 -13.71 -0.91 -4.38
CA LYS A 44 -14.19 0.46 -4.22
C LYS A 44 -15.34 0.50 -3.23
N PRO A 45 -15.42 1.53 -2.36
CA PRO A 45 -16.54 1.67 -1.46
C PRO A 45 -17.84 1.90 -2.23
N TRP A 46 -18.95 1.30 -1.77
CA TRP A 46 -20.28 1.50 -2.36
C TRP A 46 -21.23 2.17 -1.37
N GLY A 47 -21.47 3.47 -1.56
CA GLY A 47 -22.40 4.25 -0.73
C GLY A 47 -22.12 4.07 0.76
N ASN A 48 -23.15 3.79 1.56
CA ASN A 48 -23.03 3.60 3.01
C ASN A 48 -22.45 2.23 3.42
N ILE A 49 -22.21 1.32 2.48
CA ILE A 49 -21.68 -0.03 2.75
C ILE A 49 -20.15 0.01 2.95
N GLY A 50 -19.48 1.03 2.41
CA GLY A 50 -18.02 1.14 2.44
C GLY A 50 -17.33 0.09 1.57
N ASP A 51 -16.04 -0.10 1.82
CA ASP A 51 -15.11 -1.03 1.16
C ASP A 51 -15.07 -2.42 1.84
N ARG A 52 -15.80 -2.59 2.94
CA ARG A 52 -15.70 -3.76 3.83
C ARG A 52 -14.27 -4.01 4.33
N LYS A 53 -13.56 -2.94 4.68
CA LYS A 53 -12.22 -2.99 5.29
C LYS A 53 -11.18 -3.72 4.42
N ASN A 54 -11.20 -3.40 3.14
CA ASN A 54 -10.36 -4.00 2.13
C ASN A 54 -10.28 -3.04 0.95
N ASP A 55 -9.08 -2.56 0.63
CA ASP A 55 -8.87 -1.68 -0.54
C ASP A 55 -8.43 -2.47 -1.76
N GLY A 56 -7.89 -3.68 -1.56
CA GLY A 56 -7.58 -4.58 -2.65
C GLY A 56 -7.10 -5.95 -2.20
N TYR A 57 -7.23 -6.95 -3.08
CA TYR A 57 -6.88 -8.33 -2.74
C TYR A 57 -6.45 -9.15 -3.96
N ILE A 58 -5.76 -10.27 -3.69
CA ILE A 58 -5.41 -11.30 -4.67
C ILE A 58 -6.09 -12.59 -4.23
N LYS A 59 -7.16 -12.97 -4.95
CA LYS A 59 -8.02 -14.08 -4.57
C LYS A 59 -7.31 -15.43 -4.53
N SER A 60 -6.42 -15.69 -5.50
CA SER A 60 -5.73 -16.98 -5.65
C SER A 60 -4.83 -17.30 -4.46
N THR A 61 -4.27 -16.28 -3.81
CA THR A 61 -3.37 -16.42 -2.66
C THR A 61 -4.03 -16.07 -1.33
N GLY A 62 -5.26 -15.54 -1.33
CA GLY A 62 -5.91 -15.03 -0.13
C GLY A 62 -5.16 -13.85 0.50
N THR A 63 -4.50 -13.02 -0.32
CA THR A 63 -3.75 -11.84 0.14
C THR A 63 -4.62 -10.61 0.10
N PHE A 64 -4.72 -9.90 1.22
CA PHE A 64 -5.55 -8.70 1.38
C PHE A 64 -4.70 -7.49 1.76
N TYR A 65 -5.11 -6.32 1.28
CA TYR A 65 -4.43 -5.05 1.47
C TYR A 65 -5.39 -4.01 2.02
N GLN A 66 -4.99 -3.33 3.08
CA GLN A 66 -5.67 -2.13 3.57
C GLN A 66 -4.68 -0.97 3.58
N VAL A 67 -5.05 0.13 2.93
CA VAL A 67 -4.29 1.34 2.74
C VAL A 67 -4.61 2.36 3.81
N PHE A 68 -3.57 3.05 4.28
CA PHE A 68 -3.66 4.15 5.21
C PHE A 68 -2.64 5.24 4.88
N ALA A 69 -3.13 6.43 4.54
CA ALA A 69 -2.29 7.58 4.25
C ALA A 69 -2.67 8.77 5.14
N PRO A 70 -2.12 8.86 6.36
CA PRO A 70 -2.31 10.00 7.22
C PRO A 70 -1.52 11.20 6.70
N GLU A 71 -2.10 12.40 6.80
CA GLU A 71 -1.42 13.67 6.48
C GLU A 71 -0.13 13.85 7.31
N GLU A 72 -0.19 13.50 8.60
CA GLU A 72 0.91 13.61 9.56
C GLU A 72 1.15 12.25 10.26
N ILE A 73 2.07 11.45 9.70
CA ILE A 73 2.36 10.10 10.20
C ILE A 73 2.84 10.08 11.66
N GLU A 74 3.69 11.03 12.06
CA GLU A 74 4.29 11.07 13.40
C GLU A 74 3.25 11.26 14.51
N LYS A 75 2.22 12.08 14.22
CA LYS A 75 1.08 12.30 15.13
C LYS A 75 0.08 11.14 15.09
N SER A 76 0.21 10.25 14.11
CA SER A 76 -0.72 9.17 13.82
C SER A 76 -0.22 7.80 14.28
N TYR A 77 0.95 7.66 14.91
CA TYR A 77 1.46 6.34 15.34
C TYR A 77 0.51 5.58 16.28
N PRO A 78 -0.05 6.19 17.36
CA PRO A 78 -1.07 5.51 18.16
C PRO A 78 -2.33 5.14 17.35
N ASN A 79 -2.71 6.01 16.41
CA ASN A 79 -3.85 5.78 15.52
C ASN A 79 -3.58 4.64 14.53
N THR A 80 -2.32 4.44 14.13
CA THR A 80 -1.89 3.40 13.20
C THR A 80 -2.12 2.02 13.81
N VAL A 81 -1.65 1.78 15.04
CA VAL A 81 -1.87 0.50 15.75
C VAL A 81 -3.35 0.21 15.93
N LYS A 82 -4.13 1.23 16.31
CA LYS A 82 -5.58 1.11 16.44
C LYS A 82 -6.24 0.76 15.09
N LYS A 83 -5.83 1.42 14.01
CA LYS A 83 -6.37 1.23 12.67
C LYS A 83 -6.04 -0.15 12.12
N ILE A 84 -4.80 -0.63 12.27
CA ILE A 84 -4.39 -2.00 11.94
C ILE A 84 -5.36 -3.01 12.57
N HIS A 85 -5.58 -2.91 13.88
CA HIS A 85 -6.46 -3.82 14.60
C HIS A 85 -7.93 -3.71 14.14
N THR A 86 -8.45 -2.49 14.02
CA THR A 86 -9.84 -2.27 13.60
C THR A 86 -10.10 -2.76 12.18
N ASP A 87 -9.19 -2.50 11.25
CA ASP A 87 -9.37 -2.90 9.86
C ASP A 87 -9.18 -4.39 9.68
N PHE A 88 -8.19 -5.01 10.34
CA PHE A 88 -8.03 -6.46 10.27
C PHE A 88 -9.24 -7.21 10.84
N ASN A 89 -9.77 -6.78 11.99
CA ASN A 89 -10.96 -7.43 12.56
C ASN A 89 -12.18 -7.27 11.64
N GLY A 90 -12.40 -6.08 11.09
CA GLY A 90 -13.48 -5.88 10.13
C GLY A 90 -13.29 -6.66 8.83
N LEU A 91 -12.04 -6.86 8.38
CA LEU A 91 -11.71 -7.68 7.22
C LEU A 91 -12.16 -9.14 7.44
N ILE A 92 -11.74 -9.77 8.54
CA ILE A 92 -12.07 -11.19 8.80
C ILE A 92 -13.54 -11.43 9.11
N GLU A 93 -14.29 -10.41 9.55
CA GLU A 93 -15.75 -10.47 9.69
C GLU A 93 -16.47 -10.51 8.34
N GLN A 94 -15.90 -9.87 7.32
CA GLN A 94 -16.54 -9.69 6.00
C GLN A 94 -16.01 -10.63 4.93
N TRP A 95 -14.78 -11.13 5.10
CA TRP A 95 -14.05 -11.90 4.11
C TRP A 95 -13.55 -13.22 4.69
N SER A 96 -13.71 -14.31 3.94
CA SER A 96 -13.21 -15.63 4.30
C SER A 96 -11.91 -15.95 3.56
N SER A 97 -11.19 -16.97 4.05
CA SER A 97 -9.95 -17.47 3.44
C SER A 97 -8.81 -16.44 3.38
N VAL A 98 -8.75 -15.53 4.36
CA VAL A 98 -7.62 -14.61 4.54
C VAL A 98 -6.38 -15.41 4.92
N SER A 99 -5.42 -15.48 4.00
CA SER A 99 -4.16 -16.19 4.19
C SER A 99 -2.99 -15.24 4.42
N SER A 100 -3.09 -14.02 3.89
CA SER A 100 -2.09 -12.97 4.13
C SER A 100 -2.74 -11.60 4.24
N PHE A 101 -2.23 -10.75 5.14
CA PHE A 101 -2.73 -9.40 5.34
C PHE A 101 -1.59 -8.38 5.36
N TYR A 102 -1.68 -7.37 4.49
CA TYR A 102 -0.72 -6.28 4.43
C TYR A 102 -1.40 -4.96 4.74
N PHE A 103 -0.85 -4.24 5.71
CA PHE A 103 -1.25 -2.87 6.00
C PHE A 103 -0.32 -1.93 5.24
N VAL A 104 -0.85 -1.20 4.26
CA VAL A 104 -0.07 -0.33 3.38
C VAL A 104 -0.13 1.08 3.94
N ILE A 105 1.01 1.66 4.27
CA ILE A 105 1.07 2.97 4.91
C ILE A 105 1.90 3.95 4.10
N ASN A 106 1.36 5.15 3.91
CA ASN A 106 2.18 6.29 3.49
C ASN A 106 2.94 6.81 4.70
N ASP A 107 4.11 6.23 4.96
CA ASP A 107 5.01 6.68 6.01
C ASP A 107 5.80 7.94 5.62
N LYS A 108 5.63 8.45 4.40
CA LYS A 108 6.40 9.57 3.84
C LYS A 108 7.91 9.34 4.00
N TYR A 109 8.36 8.08 3.86
CA TYR A 109 9.74 7.63 4.08
C TYR A 109 10.30 7.88 5.49
N LYS A 110 9.44 8.11 6.48
CA LYS A 110 9.82 8.31 7.89
C LYS A 110 9.83 7.02 8.69
N GLY A 111 9.36 5.92 8.12
CA GLY A 111 9.25 4.63 8.78
C GLY A 111 8.05 4.52 9.72
N VAL A 112 7.89 3.33 10.27
CA VAL A 112 6.78 2.93 11.13
C VAL A 112 7.25 2.66 12.55
N ASN A 113 6.36 2.87 13.52
CA ASN A 113 6.67 2.61 14.92
C ASN A 113 6.69 1.09 15.21
N ALA A 114 7.60 0.66 16.10
CA ALA A 114 7.77 -0.74 16.48
C ALA A 114 6.47 -1.41 16.99
N ASP A 115 5.58 -0.67 17.63
CA ASP A 115 4.30 -1.20 18.13
C ASP A 115 3.38 -1.64 16.99
N ALA A 116 3.47 -1.00 15.82
CA ALA A 116 2.70 -1.40 14.64
C ALA A 116 3.22 -2.73 14.07
N GLU A 117 4.54 -2.89 13.99
CA GLU A 117 5.17 -4.16 13.58
C GLU A 117 4.84 -5.29 14.56
N GLN A 118 4.95 -5.04 15.88
CA GLN A 118 4.56 -6.01 16.89
C GLN A 118 3.08 -6.41 16.80
N LYS A 119 2.20 -5.44 16.51
CA LYS A 119 0.77 -5.72 16.30
C LYS A 119 0.54 -6.60 15.07
N MET A 120 1.24 -6.36 13.96
CA MET A 120 1.13 -7.22 12.77
C MET A 120 1.65 -8.64 13.04
N GLU A 121 2.77 -8.78 13.75
CA GLU A 121 3.29 -10.08 14.17
C GLU A 121 2.34 -10.82 15.12
N GLN A 122 1.67 -10.09 16.02
CA GLN A 122 0.62 -10.63 16.86
C GLN A 122 -0.55 -11.14 16.01
N ILE A 123 -1.07 -10.34 15.08
CA ILE A 123 -2.15 -10.73 14.17
C ILE A 123 -1.78 -11.98 13.38
N LYS A 124 -0.55 -12.05 12.85
CA LYS A 124 -0.06 -13.23 12.13
C LYS A 124 -0.17 -14.50 12.97
N LYS A 125 0.24 -14.44 14.24
CA LYS A 125 0.23 -15.58 15.15
C LYS A 125 -1.18 -15.95 15.60
N ASP A 126 -1.95 -14.97 16.06
CA ASP A 126 -3.28 -15.17 16.64
C ASP A 126 -4.26 -15.77 15.62
N TYR A 127 -4.09 -15.45 14.33
CA TYR A 127 -4.94 -15.92 13.23
C TYR A 127 -4.25 -16.91 12.29
N ASN A 128 -3.04 -17.36 12.65
CA ASN A 128 -2.28 -18.36 11.90
C ASN A 128 -2.10 -18.01 10.40
N LEU A 129 -1.89 -16.72 10.10
CA LEU A 129 -1.69 -16.23 8.74
C LEU A 129 -0.34 -16.70 8.20
N VAL A 130 -0.28 -16.95 6.89
CA VAL A 130 0.98 -17.28 6.20
C VAL A 130 1.92 -16.07 6.27
N ASN A 131 1.40 -14.88 5.95
CA ASN A 131 2.13 -13.62 6.06
C ASN A 131 1.26 -12.54 6.67
N ALA A 132 1.85 -11.69 7.49
CA ALA A 132 1.28 -10.41 7.85
C ALA A 132 2.43 -9.39 7.94
N GLY A 133 2.23 -8.19 7.42
CA GLY A 133 3.26 -7.16 7.50
C GLY A 133 2.76 -5.77 7.12
N ILE A 134 3.67 -4.80 7.21
CA ILE A 134 3.42 -3.42 6.80
C ILE A 134 4.18 -3.18 5.49
N LEU A 135 3.51 -2.56 4.52
CA LEU A 135 4.17 -2.05 3.31
C LEU A 135 4.28 -0.53 3.43
N THR A 136 5.51 -0.02 3.30
CA THR A 136 5.83 1.41 3.39
C THR A 136 5.95 2.04 2.01
N ALA A 137 6.10 3.37 1.93
CA ALA A 137 6.36 4.05 0.67
C ALA A 137 7.59 3.50 -0.07
N LYS A 138 8.61 3.09 0.68
CA LYS A 138 9.82 2.45 0.13
C LYS A 138 9.52 1.12 -0.54
N ASP A 139 8.63 0.32 0.04
CA ASP A 139 8.25 -0.97 -0.53
C ASP A 139 7.47 -0.77 -1.83
N ILE A 140 6.57 0.21 -1.88
CA ILE A 140 5.85 0.59 -3.10
C ILE A 140 6.82 1.12 -4.17
N GLU A 141 7.80 1.95 -3.79
CA GLU A 141 8.87 2.40 -4.71
C GLU A 141 9.62 1.19 -5.31
N ASN A 142 10.00 0.22 -4.48
CA ASN A 142 10.70 -0.97 -4.95
C ASN A 142 9.84 -1.83 -5.90
N ILE A 143 8.55 -1.99 -5.60
CA ILE A 143 7.61 -2.72 -6.46
C ILE A 143 7.50 -2.00 -7.82
N LEU A 144 7.28 -0.69 -7.81
CA LEU A 144 7.18 0.13 -9.03
C LEU A 144 8.44 0.00 -9.91
N PHE A 145 9.64 0.11 -9.35
CA PHE A 145 10.87 0.08 -10.13
C PHE A 145 11.34 -1.32 -10.55
N ASN A 146 10.53 -2.35 -10.30
CA ASN A 146 10.61 -3.68 -10.90
C ASN A 146 9.66 -3.86 -12.09
N LEU A 147 8.79 -2.89 -12.38
CA LEU A 147 7.90 -2.90 -13.53
C LEU A 147 8.66 -2.56 -14.83
N GLU A 148 8.01 -2.80 -15.96
CA GLU A 148 8.52 -2.39 -17.28
C GLU A 148 8.54 -0.85 -17.42
N ASP A 149 9.45 -0.32 -18.22
CA ASP A 149 9.67 1.12 -18.36
C ASP A 149 8.39 1.88 -18.74
N ASP A 150 7.57 1.33 -19.65
CA ASP A 150 6.30 1.95 -20.07
C ASP A 150 5.28 2.05 -18.93
N GLN A 151 5.24 1.04 -18.06
CA GLN A 151 4.37 1.01 -16.88
C GLN A 151 4.83 2.02 -15.83
N ILE A 152 6.15 2.14 -15.63
CA ILE A 152 6.72 3.17 -14.76
C ILE A 152 6.35 4.56 -15.27
N PHE A 153 6.50 4.83 -16.57
CA PHE A 153 6.12 6.13 -17.15
C PHE A 153 4.62 6.41 -17.01
N GLN A 154 3.77 5.39 -17.16
CA GLN A 154 2.33 5.55 -16.98
C GLN A 154 1.95 5.98 -15.55
N ILE A 155 2.68 5.53 -14.53
CA ILE A 155 2.41 5.83 -13.11
C ILE A 155 3.09 7.13 -12.67
N VAL A 156 4.38 7.29 -12.99
CA VAL A 156 5.22 8.39 -12.52
C VAL A 156 5.05 9.64 -13.39
N GLY A 157 4.81 9.46 -14.68
CA GLY A 157 4.85 10.49 -15.70
C GLY A 157 6.07 10.34 -16.62
N MET A 158 6.02 11.04 -17.75
CA MET A 158 7.14 11.10 -18.69
C MET A 158 8.24 12.03 -18.20
N LEU A 159 9.48 11.71 -18.59
CA LEU A 159 10.60 12.60 -18.37
C LEU A 159 10.46 13.86 -19.24
N PRO A 160 10.86 15.04 -18.73
CA PRO A 160 10.88 16.25 -19.53
C PRO A 160 11.83 16.07 -20.72
N ASP A 161 11.34 16.39 -21.91
CA ASP A 161 12.16 16.44 -23.11
C ASP A 161 13.02 17.71 -23.07
N PRO A 162 14.36 17.62 -23.03
CA PRO A 162 15.23 18.79 -23.03
C PRO A 162 15.32 19.46 -24.42
N SER A 163 14.65 18.92 -25.43
CA SER A 163 14.66 19.38 -26.83
C SER A 163 13.94 20.71 -27.06
#